data_AF-A0A538CA97-F1
#
_entry.id   AF-A0A538CA97-F1
#
_cell.length_a   1.000
_cell.length_b   1.000
_cell.length_c   1.000
_cell.angle_alpha   90.00
_cell.angle_beta   90.00
_cell.angle_gamma   90.00
#
_symmetry.space_group_name_H-M   'P 1'
#
loop_
_entity.id
_entity.type
_entity.pdbx_description
1 polymer ?
#
loop_
_entity_poly.entity_id
_entity_poly.type
_entity_poly.pdbx_seq_one_letter_code
_entity_poly.pdbx_strand_id
1 'polypeptide(L)'
;MKDFGATQSAGNVDRYSAYAAQSAEVLLNAITNSDGTRAGVAAQLLKTKVTDGILGSFSIDANGDTNANPVTIYQIKGGKQTTYKTITPPQDLVKGA
;
A
#
# COMPACT_ATOMS: atom_id res chain seq x y z
N MET A 1 -2.88 -8.22 3.47
CA MET A 1 -2.79 -8.12 2.01
C MET A 1 -3.57 -9.28 1.41
N LYS A 2 -4.53 -8.99 0.54
CA LYS A 2 -5.26 -10.01 -0.21
C LYS A 2 -4.31 -10.70 -1.20
N ASP A 3 -4.60 -11.93 -1.57
CA ASP A 3 -3.88 -12.58 -2.67
C ASP A 3 -4.33 -11.97 -4.00
N PHE A 4 -3.72 -10.82 -4.35
CA PHE A 4 -4.01 -10.10 -5.57
C PHE A 4 -3.60 -10.92 -6.81
N GLY A 5 -2.61 -11.80 -6.71
CA GLY A 5 -2.21 -12.64 -7.84
C GLY A 5 -3.32 -13.59 -8.27
N ALA A 6 -4.07 -14.13 -7.30
CA ALA A 6 -5.21 -14.99 -7.55
C ALA A 6 -6.36 -14.30 -8.31
N THR A 7 -6.45 -12.96 -8.32
CA THR A 7 -7.47 -12.23 -9.09
C THR A 7 -7.07 -11.98 -10.54
N GLN A 8 -5.81 -12.24 -10.90
CA GLN A 8 -5.28 -11.96 -12.24
C GLN A 8 -5.21 -13.23 -13.08
N SER A 9 -5.54 -13.11 -14.37
CA SER A 9 -5.66 -14.25 -15.30
C SER A 9 -4.41 -15.13 -15.43
N ALA A 10 -3.22 -14.58 -15.17
CA ALA A 10 -1.95 -15.32 -15.22
C ALA A 10 -1.48 -15.88 -13.86
N GLY A 11 -2.18 -15.58 -12.76
CA GLY A 11 -1.86 -16.04 -11.39
C GLY A 11 -0.55 -15.53 -10.78
N ASN A 12 0.39 -15.07 -11.61
CA ASN A 12 1.68 -14.54 -11.21
C ASN A 12 1.74 -13.05 -11.58
N VAL A 13 1.75 -12.20 -10.57
CA VAL A 13 1.96 -10.77 -10.73
C VAL A 13 3.22 -10.36 -10.00
N ASP A 14 3.90 -9.35 -10.56
CA ASP A 14 5.00 -8.71 -9.86
C ASP A 14 4.50 -8.15 -8.52
N ARG A 15 5.34 -8.23 -7.49
CA ARG A 15 5.01 -7.79 -6.13
C ARG A 15 4.57 -6.32 -6.06
N TYR A 16 5.01 -5.47 -6.99
CA TYR A 16 4.64 -4.06 -7.06
C TYR A 16 3.32 -3.83 -7.80
N SER A 17 2.80 -4.82 -8.53
CA SER A 17 1.51 -4.69 -9.23
C SER A 17 0.34 -4.46 -8.25
N ALA A 18 0.36 -5.10 -7.08
CA ALA A 18 -0.65 -4.88 -6.05
C ALA A 18 -0.61 -3.46 -5.47
N TYR A 19 0.58 -2.85 -5.37
CA TYR A 19 0.72 -1.46 -4.96
C TYR A 19 0.14 -0.52 -6.02
N ALA A 20 0.48 -0.74 -7.29
CA ALA A 20 -0.06 0.07 -8.39
C ALA A 20 -1.59 0.00 -8.45
N ALA A 21 -2.17 -1.19 -8.28
CA ALA A 21 -3.62 -1.38 -8.25
C ALA A 21 -4.27 -0.60 -7.09
N GLN A 22 -3.72 -0.73 -5.87
CA GLN A 22 -4.25 -0.01 -4.71
C GLN A 22 -4.11 1.51 -4.87
N SER A 23 -3.00 2.00 -5.42
CA SER A 23 -2.79 3.42 -5.69
C SER A 23 -3.79 3.97 -6.71
N ALA A 24 -4.15 3.17 -7.73
CA ALA A 24 -5.19 3.56 -8.68
C ALA A 24 -6.55 3.71 -7.99
N GLU A 25 -6.95 2.77 -7.13
CA GLU A 25 -8.18 2.90 -6.33
C GLU A 25 -8.17 4.16 -5.46
N VAL A 26 -7.06 4.45 -4.77
CA VAL A 26 -6.91 5.65 -3.95
C VAL A 26 -7.07 6.92 -4.78
N LEU A 27 -6.39 7.01 -5.94
CA LEU A 27 -6.45 8.18 -6.80
C LEU A 27 -7.85 8.41 -7.39
N LEU A 28 -8.49 7.35 -7.87
CA LEU A 28 -9.85 7.42 -8.43
C LEU A 28 -10.88 7.84 -7.35
N ASN A 29 -10.74 7.32 -6.13
CA ASN A 29 -11.56 7.74 -5.00
C ASN A 29 -11.31 9.21 -4.64
N ALA A 30 -10.06 9.67 -4.62
CA ALA A 30 -9.74 11.07 -4.35
C ALA A 30 -10.31 12.00 -5.42
N ILE A 31 -10.24 11.63 -6.70
CA ILE A 31 -10.84 12.38 -7.81
C ILE A 31 -12.35 12.48 -7.63
N THR A 32 -13.03 11.37 -7.37
CA THR A 32 -14.49 11.29 -7.19
C THR A 32 -14.98 12.20 -6.06
N ASN A 33 -14.20 12.32 -4.98
CA ASN A 33 -14.55 13.12 -3.81
C ASN A 33 -14.06 14.57 -3.85
N SER A 34 -13.37 14.98 -4.93
CA SER A 34 -12.79 16.32 -5.06
C SER A 34 -13.69 17.28 -5.83
N ASP A 35 -13.31 18.55 -5.88
CA ASP A 35 -13.89 19.56 -6.76
C ASP A 35 -13.37 19.49 -8.21
N GLY A 36 -12.61 18.45 -8.56
CA GLY A 36 -11.98 18.26 -9.87
C GLY A 36 -10.69 19.06 -10.07
N THR A 37 -10.31 19.94 -9.14
CA THR A 37 -9.03 20.66 -9.20
C THR A 37 -7.90 19.78 -8.67
N ARG A 38 -6.67 20.02 -9.15
CA ARG A 38 -5.49 19.30 -8.63
C ARG A 38 -5.31 19.47 -7.12
N ALA A 39 -5.60 20.66 -6.59
CA ALA A 39 -5.52 20.94 -5.17
C ALA A 39 -6.58 20.17 -4.37
N GLY A 40 -7.82 20.13 -4.88
CA GLY A 40 -8.90 19.33 -4.29
C GLY A 40 -8.58 17.83 -4.29
N VAL A 41 -8.05 17.30 -5.39
CA VAL A 41 -7.63 15.88 -5.49
C VAL A 41 -6.55 15.56 -4.46
N ALA A 42 -5.51 16.40 -4.35
CA ALA A 42 -4.45 16.22 -3.35
C ALA A 42 -5.01 16.24 -1.92
N ALA A 43 -5.91 17.19 -1.62
CA ALA A 43 -6.55 17.27 -0.32
C ALA A 43 -7.42 16.04 0.01
N GLN A 44 -8.10 15.44 -0.97
CA GLN A 44 -8.90 14.22 -0.76
C GLN A 44 -8.04 12.96 -0.68
N LEU A 45 -6.91 12.92 -1.38
CA LEU A 45 -5.94 11.83 -1.26
C LEU A 45 -5.48 11.69 0.20
N LEU A 46 -5.06 12.79 0.84
CA LEU A 46 -4.62 12.78 2.24
C LEU A 46 -5.75 12.51 3.24
N LYS A 47 -7.03 12.60 2.82
CA LYS A 47 -8.19 12.22 3.64
C LYS A 47 -8.63 10.76 3.43
N THR A 48 -8.03 10.07 2.48
CA THR A 48 -8.44 8.72 2.10
C THR A 48 -8.15 7.73 3.22
N LYS A 49 -9.16 6.92 3.54
CA LYS A 49 -9.06 5.77 4.44
C LYS A 49 -9.42 4.52 3.65
N VAL A 50 -8.44 3.65 3.44
CA VAL A 50 -8.65 2.35 2.81
C VAL A 50 -9.05 1.35 3.88
N THR A 51 -10.17 0.66 3.66
CA THR A 51 -10.64 -0.41 4.55
C THR A 51 -10.75 -1.69 3.73
N ASP A 52 -10.11 -2.77 4.20
CA ASP A 52 -10.09 -4.07 3.51
C ASP A 52 -9.69 -3.97 2.02
N GLY A 53 -8.73 -3.09 1.71
CA GLY A 53 -8.18 -2.94 0.36
C GLY A 53 -7.29 -4.12 -0.04
N ILE A 54 -6.75 -4.04 -1.26
CA ILE A 54 -5.75 -4.97 -1.80
C ILE A 54 -4.56 -5.11 -0.82
N LEU A 55 -4.05 -4.00 -0.32
CA LEU A 55 -2.93 -3.97 0.63
C LEU A 55 -3.38 -4.17 2.10
N GLY A 56 -4.69 -4.20 2.36
CA GLY A 56 -5.27 -4.18 3.70
C GLY A 56 -5.86 -2.82 4.04
N SER A 57 -6.04 -2.56 5.34
CA SER A 57 -6.59 -1.29 5.84
C SER A 57 -5.46 -0.32 6.20
N PHE A 58 -5.56 0.92 5.75
CA PHE A 58 -4.59 1.98 6.05
C PHE A 58 -5.18 3.39 5.84
N SER A 59 -4.51 4.39 6.40
CA SER A 59 -4.72 5.80 6.11
C SER A 59 -3.42 6.44 5.63
N ILE A 60 -3.54 7.62 5.00
CA ILE A 60 -2.42 8.44 4.55
C ILE A 60 -2.31 9.65 5.49
N ASP A 61 -1.13 9.92 6.01
CA ASP A 61 -0.86 11.04 6.91
C ASP A 61 -0.66 12.36 6.14
N ALA A 62 -0.40 13.46 6.85
CA ALA A 62 -0.19 14.77 6.23
C ALA A 62 1.11 14.87 5.39
N ASN A 63 2.07 13.95 5.58
CA ASN A 63 3.31 13.87 4.82
C ASN A 63 3.16 13.00 3.55
N GLY A 64 2.05 12.27 3.43
CA GLY A 64 1.80 11.33 2.34
C GLY A 64 2.21 9.89 2.67
N ASP A 65 2.59 9.60 3.92
CA ASP A 65 2.98 8.27 4.37
C ASP A 65 1.76 7.45 4.77
N THR A 66 1.81 6.14 4.54
CA THR A 66 0.76 5.24 5.02
C THR A 66 1.06 4.79 6.44
N ASN A 67 0.03 4.68 7.28
CA ASN A 67 0.20 4.03 8.60
C ASN A 67 0.38 2.49 8.54
N ALA A 68 0.30 1.90 7.34
CA ALA A 68 0.69 0.51 7.11
C ALA A 68 2.21 0.41 7.01
N ASN A 69 2.84 -0.13 8.05
CA ASN A 69 4.30 -0.24 8.17
C ASN A 69 4.85 -1.68 8.30
N PRO A 70 4.29 -2.71 7.62
CA PRO A 70 4.90 -4.04 7.64
C PRO A 70 6.19 -4.05 6.79
N VAL A 71 7.27 -4.56 7.37
CA VAL A 71 8.55 -4.78 6.69
C VAL A 71 8.78 -6.27 6.52
N THR A 72 8.90 -6.71 5.27
CA THR A 72 9.21 -8.11 4.95
C THR A 72 10.72 -8.29 4.80
N ILE A 73 11.29 -9.18 5.62
CA ILE A 73 12.68 -9.59 5.60
C ILE A 73 12.78 -10.87 4.76
N TYR A 74 13.65 -10.82 3.75
CA TYR A 74 13.95 -11.96 2.90
C TYR A 74 15.33 -12.54 3.23
N GLN A 75 15.47 -13.86 3.08
CA GLN A 75 16.74 -14.57 3.16
C GLN A 75 17.02 -15.28 1.84
N ILE A 76 18.24 -15.14 1.32
CA ILE A 76 18.71 -15.88 0.14
C ILE A 76 19.30 -17.22 0.61
N LYS A 77 18.74 -18.33 0.13
CA LYS A 77 19.26 -19.69 0.36
C LYS A 77 19.46 -20.38 -0.97
N GLY A 78 20.69 -20.82 -1.26
CA GLY A 78 21.01 -21.51 -2.52
C GLY A 78 20.64 -20.70 -3.79
N GLY A 79 20.80 -19.37 -3.75
CA GLY A 79 20.44 -18.48 -4.87
C GLY A 79 18.95 -18.13 -4.98
N LYS A 80 18.08 -18.65 -4.12
CA LYS A 80 16.64 -18.35 -4.13
C LYS A 80 16.25 -17.43 -2.96
N GLN A 81 15.48 -16.38 -3.26
CA GLN A 81 14.86 -15.54 -2.24
C GLN A 81 13.71 -16.29 -1.54
N THR A 82 13.73 -16.31 -0.21
CA THR A 82 12.67 -16.87 0.63
C THR A 82 12.23 -15.84 1.65
N THR A 83 10.92 -15.74 1.91
CA THR A 83 10.41 -14.90 3.00
C THR A 83 10.89 -15.48 4.32
N TYR A 84 11.63 -14.70 5.11
CA TYR A 84 12.11 -15.11 6.42
C TYR A 84 11.12 -14.70 7.51
N LYS A 85 10.76 -13.41 7.55
CA LYS A 85 9.81 -12.87 8.53
C LYS A 85 9.22 -11.56 8.03
N THR A 86 7.98 -11.26 8.42
CA THR A 86 7.43 -9.90 8.36
C THR A 86 7.34 -9.34 9.77
N ILE A 87 7.82 -8.11 9.95
CA ILE A 87 7.76 -7.40 11.23
C ILE A 87 7.04 -6.07 11.04
N THR A 88 6.45 -5.57 12.12
CA THR A 88 6.08 -4.16 12.24
C THR A 88 7.11 -3.53 13.18
N PRO A 89 7.98 -2.64 12.68
CA PRO A 89 8.93 -1.95 13.55
C PRO A 89 8.17 -1.15 14.62
N PRO A 90 8.65 -1.16 15.88
CA PRO A 90 8.08 -0.30 16.90
C PRO A 90 8.34 1.19 16.57
N GLN A 91 7.41 2.04 16.97
CA GLN A 91 7.34 3.46 16.56
C GLN A 91 8.53 4.29 17.06
N ASP A 92 9.18 3.87 18.15
CA ASP A 92 10.38 4.52 18.68
C ASP A 92 11.62 4.32 17.77
N LEU A 93 11.59 3.34 16.86
CA LEU A 93 12.64 3.07 15.90
C LEU A 93 12.41 3.72 14.53
N VAL A 94 11.27 4.38 14.32
CA VAL A 94 10.90 4.96 13.02
C VAL A 94 10.36 6.38 13.24
N LYS A 95 10.99 7.39 12.63
CA LYS A 95 10.42 8.74 12.63
C LYS A 95 9.30 8.81 11.58
N GLY A 96 8.06 8.82 12.05
CA GLY A 96 6.86 9.05 11.23
C GLY A 96 6.02 7.80 11.00
N ALA A 97 4.76 7.88 11.41
CA ALA A 97 3.63 7.05 10.99
C ALA A 97 2.33 7.85 11.14
#